data_AF-A0AA38FIH4-F1
#
_entry.id   AF-A0AA38FIH4-F1
#
_cell.length_a   1.000
_cell.length_b   1.000
_cell.length_c   1.000
_cell.angle_alpha   90.00
_cell.angle_beta   90.00
_cell.angle_gamma   90.00
#
_symmetry.space_group_name_H-M   'P 1'
#
loop_
_entity.id
_entity.type
_entity.pdbx_description
1 polymer ?
#
loop_
_entity_poly.entity_id
_entity_poly.type
_entity_poly.pdbx_seq_one_letter_code
_entity_poly.pdbx_strand_id
1 'polypeptide(L)' 'ETMRAKQMLATMSHEIRSPLTGVVGMAEILASTRLDSEQRQLLDVMISSGDLVLQLINDILDLSKVES' A
#
# COMPACT_ATOMS: atom_id res chain seq x y z
N GLU A 1 9.76 24.09 10.94
CA GLU A 1 9.27 22.77 11.41
C GLU A 1 8.49 22.00 10.35
N THR A 2 7.62 22.66 9.58
CA THR A 2 6.79 22.06 8.53
C THR A 2 7.57 21.31 7.44
N MET A 3 8.70 21.84 6.98
CA MET A 3 9.53 21.16 5.96
C MET A 3 10.14 19.84 6.43
N ARG A 4 10.54 19.74 7.71
CA ARG A 4 11.08 18.49 8.27
C ARG A 4 9.99 17.44 8.40
N ALA A 5 8.79 17.82 8.85
CA ALA A 5 7.65 16.93 8.92
C ALA A 5 7.25 16.38 7.54
N LYS A 6 7.24 17.23 6.50
CA LYS A 6 6.98 16.80 5.11
C LYS A 6 8.02 15.80 4.60
N GLN A 7 9.32 16.05 4.85
CA GLN A 7 10.38 15.11 4.48
C GLN A 7 10.26 13.77 5.22
N MET A 8 9.91 13.78 6.51
CA MET A 8 9.69 12.56 7.27
C MET A 8 8.51 11.76 6.72
N LEU A 9 7.39 12.41 6.41
CA LEU A 9 6.22 11.76 5.80
C LEU A 9 6.55 11.16 4.43
N ALA A 10 7.33 11.86 3.61
CA ALA A 10 7.79 11.35 2.32
C ALA A 10 8.65 10.09 2.48
N THR A 11 9.64 10.13 3.38
CA THR A 11 10.51 8.97 3.66
C THR A 11 9.71 7.78 4.17
N MET A 12 8.84 7.98 5.18
CA MET A 12 8.00 6.92 5.72
C MET A 12 7.08 6.32 4.66
N SER A 13 6.48 7.15 3.81
CA SER A 13 5.60 6.68 2.72
C SER A 13 6.35 5.83 1.70
N HIS A 14 7.58 6.20 1.35
CA HIS A 14 8.44 5.38 0.48
C HIS A 14 8.81 4.05 1.13
N GLU A 15 9.19 4.07 2.41
CA GLU A 15 9.58 2.88 3.17
C GLU A 15 8.40 1.92 3.40
N ILE A 16 7.16 2.41 3.51
CA ILE A 16 5.96 1.58 3.63
C ILE A 16 5.52 1.05 2.25
N ARG A 17 5.60 1.87 1.20
CA ARG A 17 5.17 1.46 -0.16
C ARG A 17 5.93 0.24 -0.66
N SER A 18 7.25 0.18 -0.44
CA SER A 18 8.10 -0.90 -0.94
C SER A 18 7.68 -2.30 -0.44
N PRO A 19 7.60 -2.57 0.88
CA PRO A 19 7.14 -3.87 1.39
C PRO A 19 5.68 -4.15 1.03
N LEU A 20 4.81 -3.13 1.03
CA LEU A 20 3.40 -3.30 0.67
C LEU A 20 3.22 -3.74 -0.78
N THR A 21 3.95 -3.12 -1.71
CA THR A 21 3.96 -3.52 -3.13
C THR A 21 4.47 -4.95 -3.28
N GLY A 22 5.47 -5.35 -2.49
CA GLY A 22 5.93 -6.74 -2.45
C GLY A 22 4.86 -7.72 -1.98
N VAL A 23 4.11 -7.38 -0.92
CA VAL A 23 3.01 -8.22 -0.42
C VAL A 23 1.87 -8.34 -1.43
N VAL A 24 1.44 -7.22 -2.03
CA VAL A 24 0.38 -7.23 -3.07
C VAL A 24 0.83 -8.04 -4.28
N GLY A 25 2.05 -7.83 -4.77
CA GLY A 25 2.58 -8.60 -5.90
C GLY A 25 2.69 -10.10 -5.61
N MET A 26 3.08 -10.50 -4.39
CA MET A 26 3.05 -11.91 -3.98
C MET A 26 1.62 -12.46 -3.91
N ALA A 27 0.66 -11.67 -3.44
CA ALA A 27 -0.75 -12.04 -3.41
C ALA A 27 -1.30 -12.23 -4.84
N GLU A 28 -0.96 -11.36 -5.79
CA GLU A 28 -1.31 -11.49 -7.20
C GLU A 28 -0.71 -12.76 -7.84
N ILE A 29 0.55 -13.06 -7.53
CA ILE A 29 1.19 -14.31 -7.97
C ILE A 29 0.44 -15.51 -7.38
N LEU A 30 0.11 -15.48 -6.09
CA LEU A 30 -0.64 -16.55 -5.44
C LEU A 30 -2.04 -16.73 -6.07
N ALA A 31 -2.66 -15.66 -6.55
CA ALA A 31 -3.97 -15.69 -7.21
C ALA A 31 -3.94 -16.45 -8.55
N SER A 32 -2.75 -16.61 -9.15
CA SER A 32 -2.53 -17.43 -10.35
C SER A 32 -2.36 -18.93 -10.06
N THR A 33 -2.34 -19.34 -8.79
CA THR A 33 -2.17 -20.74 -8.36
C THR A 33 -3.53 -21.43 -8.12
N ARG A 34 -3.50 -22.73 -7.78
CA ARG A 34 -4.71 -23.47 -7.41
C ARG A 34 -5.08 -23.13 -5.96
N LEU A 35 -6.24 -22.50 -5.79
CA LEU A 35 -6.79 -22.11 -4.51
C LEU A 35 -8.18 -22.72 -4.34
N ASP A 36 -8.52 -23.10 -3.12
CA ASP A 36 -9.91 -23.38 -2.76
C ASP A 36 -10.72 -22.07 -2.61
N SER A 37 -12.03 -22.19 -2.41
CA SER A 37 -12.93 -21.03 -2.34
C SER A 37 -12.63 -20.11 -1.15
N GLU A 38 -12.23 -20.67 -0.01
CA GLU A 38 -11.94 -19.90 1.20
C GLU A 38 -10.61 -19.14 1.03
N GLN A 39 -9.59 -19.82 0.53
CA GLN A 39 -8.30 -19.23 0.18
C GLN A 39 -8.45 -18.09 -0.84
N ARG A 40 -9.31 -18.28 -1.85
CA ARG A 40 -9.57 -17.24 -2.85
C ARG A 40 -10.22 -16.00 -2.23
N GLN A 41 -11.22 -16.18 -1.36
CA GLN A 41 -11.86 -15.06 -0.67
C GLN A 41 -10.88 -14.31 0.24
N LEU A 42 -10.06 -15.03 1.01
CA LEU A 42 -9.02 -14.42 1.83
C LEU A 42 -8.03 -13.62 0.99
N LEU A 43 -7.63 -14.17 -0.16
CA LEU A 43 -6.69 -13.52 -1.06
C LEU A 43 -7.26 -12.25 -1.70
N ASP A 44 -8.52 -12.27 -2.14
CA ASP A 44 -9.19 -11.10 -2.69
C ASP A 44 -9.30 -9.97 -1.64
N VAL A 45 -9.51 -10.32 -0.36
CA VAL A 45 -9.47 -9.36 0.75
C VAL A 45 -8.06 -8.81 0.98
N MET A 46 -7.02 -9.64 0.89
CA MET A 46 -5.63 -9.20 1.03
C MET A 46 -5.24 -8.20 -0.06
N ILE A 47 -5.56 -8.49 -1.33
CA ILE A 47 -5.24 -7.62 -2.46
C ILE A 47 -5.97 -6.29 -2.33
N SER A 48 -7.29 -6.31 -2.15
CA SER A 48 -8.10 -5.09 -2.02
C SER A 48 -7.68 -4.23 -0.81
N SER A 49 -7.27 -4.84 0.30
CA SER A 49 -6.73 -4.12 1.45
C SER A 49 -5.37 -3.48 1.14
N GLY A 50 -4.50 -4.18 0.40
CA GLY A 50 -3.21 -3.64 0.00
C GLY A 50 -3.35 -2.44 -0.95
N ASP A 51 -4.26 -2.53 -1.91
CA ASP A 51 -4.58 -1.42 -2.82
C ASP A 51 -5.12 -0.21 -2.07
N LEU A 52 -6.02 -0.43 -1.10
CA LEU A 52 -6.55 0.64 -0.25
C LEU A 52 -5.44 1.33 0.54
N VAL A 53 -4.50 0.57 1.12
CA VAL A 53 -3.37 1.16 1.87
C VAL A 53 -2.45 1.96 0.94
N LEU A 54 -2.18 1.46 -0.28
CA LEU A 54 -1.41 2.22 -1.28
C LEU A 54 -2.09 3.54 -1.65
N GLN A 55 -3.41 3.54 -1.79
CA GLN A 55 -4.20 4.74 -2.02
C GLN A 55 -4.09 5.73 -0.86
N LEU A 56 -4.27 5.27 0.39
CA LEU A 56 -4.14 6.12 1.58
C LEU A 56 -2.74 6.74 1.70
N ILE A 57 -1.69 5.99 1.35
CA ILE A 57 -0.31 6.53 1.31
C ILE A 57 -0.20 7.65 0.27
N ASN A 58 -0.78 7.48 -0.92
CA ASN A 58 -0.79 8.53 -1.95
C ASN A 58 -1.55 9.78 -1.45
N ASP A 59 -2.71 9.60 -0.83
CA ASP A 59 -3.55 10.71 -0.33
C ASP A 59 -2.83 11.52 0.76
N ILE A 60 -2.14 10.86 1.69
CA ILE A 60 -1.32 11.51 2.73
C ILE A 60 -0.18 12.32 2.10
N LEU A 61 0.48 11.77 1.07
CA LEU A 61 1.54 12.46 0.35
C LEU A 61 1.00 13.71 -0.37
N ASP A 62 -0.14 13.61 -1.03
CA ASP A 62 -0.71 14.73 -1.77
C ASP A 62 -1.23 15.84 -0.84
N LEU A 63 -1.83 15.49 0.31
CA LEU A 63 -2.16 16.45 1.34
C LEU A 63 -0.92 17.24 1.81
N SER A 64 0.21 16.53 2.02
CA SER A 64 1.47 17.16 2.44
C SER A 64 2.04 18.17 1.43
N LYS A 65 1.67 18.05 0.14
CA LYS A 65 2.07 18.98 -0.93
C LYS A 65 1.18 20.23 -1.00
N VAL A 66 -0.13 20.09 -0.77
CA VAL A 66 -1.12 21.18 -0.90
C VAL A 66 -0.99 22.23 0.21
N GLU A 67 -0.56 21.86 1.42
CA GLU A 67 -0.30 22.80 2.52
C GLU A 67 1.06 23.54 2.37
N SER A 68 1.46 23.96 1.16
CA SER A 68 2.73 24.65 0.88
C SER A 68 2.54 26.13 0.60
#